data_AF-A0A177C239-F1
#
_entry.id   AF-A0A177C239-F1
#
_cell.length_a   1.000
_cell.length_b   1.000
_cell.length_c   1.000
_cell.angle_alpha   90.00
_cell.angle_beta   90.00
_cell.angle_gamma   90.00
#
_symmetry.space_group_name_H-M   'P 1'
#
loop_
_entity.id
_entity.type
_entity.pdbx_description
1 polymer ?
#
loop_
_entity_poly.entity_id
_entity_poly.type
_entity_poly.pdbx_seq_one_letter_code
_entity_poly.pdbx_strand_id
1 'polypeptide(L)'
;MSPQTKEVLETERLRLIRISDTSLDGDHVKWFHTTWSDPVATSWSLHGKTNTVEESQAWFTEHLEKFDTILYMVFVRFSADGAELPFPGEVIGNVGLRTQADGASLPPFSRACAAPVSDQAPTDPSKPPLSDLEVEKPLNLRSIGYSFLQKAWGKGYATEAARAVLEAYREGTREVREKGDEVYYVEAIWGDGNPASGRVLGKLGFREIGYRKEEKVWLAGDWRSGYYVSGWYV
;
A
#
# COMPACT_ATOMS: atom_id res chain seq x y z
N MET A 1 -9.92 -10.15 -11.27
CA MET A 1 -9.34 -11.14 -10.35
C MET A 1 -8.01 -10.59 -9.85
N SER A 2 -7.77 -10.60 -8.55
CA SER A 2 -6.46 -10.24 -7.99
C SER A 2 -5.34 -11.04 -8.65
N PRO A 3 -4.19 -10.42 -9.00
CA PRO A 3 -3.04 -11.16 -9.49
C PRO A 3 -2.57 -12.19 -8.48
N GLN A 4 -1.98 -13.29 -8.99
CA GLN A 4 -1.34 -14.29 -8.15
C GLN A 4 -0.03 -13.72 -7.60
N THR A 5 -0.09 -13.08 -6.45
CA THR A 5 1.09 -12.78 -5.62
C THR A 5 1.40 -13.97 -4.73
N LYS A 6 2.70 -14.16 -4.42
CA LYS A 6 3.17 -15.25 -3.54
C LYS A 6 2.47 -15.22 -2.18
N GLU A 7 2.13 -16.38 -1.64
CA GLU A 7 1.49 -16.50 -0.33
C GLU A 7 2.42 -16.05 0.81
N VAL A 8 3.71 -16.35 0.70
CA VAL A 8 4.72 -15.94 1.69
C VAL A 8 5.81 -15.12 0.99
N LEU A 9 6.15 -13.98 1.57
CA LEU A 9 7.31 -13.17 1.20
C LEU A 9 8.28 -13.15 2.37
N GLU A 10 9.56 -13.36 2.08
CA GLU A 10 10.62 -13.22 3.09
C GLU A 10 11.57 -12.10 2.67
N THR A 11 11.95 -11.30 3.65
CA THR A 11 12.97 -10.28 3.52
C THR A 11 14.10 -10.60 4.49
N GLU A 12 15.09 -9.70 4.57
CA GLU A 12 16.19 -9.83 5.52
C GLU A 12 15.68 -9.97 6.96
N ARG A 13 14.69 -9.18 7.37
CA ARG A 13 14.23 -9.12 8.77
C ARG A 13 12.80 -9.57 8.98
N LEU A 14 12.00 -9.65 7.91
CA LEU A 14 10.56 -9.83 7.98
C LEU A 14 10.10 -11.07 7.23
N ARG A 15 8.98 -11.61 7.70
CA ARG A 15 8.16 -12.57 6.97
C ARG A 15 6.79 -11.95 6.79
N LEU A 16 6.27 -12.00 5.57
CA LEU A 16 4.94 -11.50 5.24
C LEU A 16 4.10 -12.67 4.77
N ILE A 17 2.93 -12.86 5.37
CA ILE A 17 1.99 -13.93 5.01
C ILE A 17 0.72 -13.30 4.47
N ARG A 18 0.36 -13.67 3.24
CA ARG A 18 -0.89 -13.25 2.62
C ARG A 18 -2.04 -13.92 3.35
N ILE A 19 -2.97 -13.11 3.84
CA ILE A 19 -4.16 -13.62 4.54
C ILE A 19 -5.38 -13.57 3.62
N SER A 20 -6.19 -14.62 3.69
CA SER A 20 -7.43 -14.79 2.91
C SER A 20 -8.51 -15.61 3.65
N ASP A 21 -8.11 -16.54 4.51
CA ASP A 21 -9.03 -17.29 5.37
C ASP A 21 -9.70 -16.41 6.45
N THR A 22 -11.03 -16.35 6.44
CA THR A 22 -11.86 -15.58 7.38
C THR A 22 -12.49 -16.45 8.48
N SER A 23 -12.03 -17.69 8.64
CA SER A 23 -12.43 -18.57 9.74
C SER A 23 -12.06 -17.96 11.11
N LEU A 24 -13.01 -17.95 12.05
CA LEU A 24 -12.81 -17.35 13.38
C LEU A 24 -11.79 -18.12 14.23
N ASP A 25 -11.68 -19.42 14.00
CA ASP A 25 -10.71 -20.31 14.64
C ASP A 25 -9.35 -20.33 13.90
N GLY A 26 -9.29 -19.78 12.69
CA GLY A 26 -8.06 -19.66 11.90
C GLY A 26 -7.08 -18.62 12.43
N ASP A 27 -5.82 -18.80 12.06
CA ASP A 27 -4.74 -17.92 12.49
C ASP A 27 -4.79 -16.53 11.82
N HIS A 28 -5.31 -16.45 10.59
CA HIS A 28 -5.39 -15.22 9.82
C HIS A 28 -6.20 -14.13 10.53
N VAL A 29 -7.40 -14.47 11.01
CA VAL A 29 -8.26 -13.54 11.74
C VAL A 29 -7.60 -13.14 13.06
N LYS A 30 -6.94 -14.07 13.76
CA LYS A 30 -6.23 -13.78 15.02
C LYS A 30 -5.06 -12.82 14.81
N TRP A 31 -4.25 -13.02 13.76
CA TRP A 31 -3.17 -12.12 13.41
C TRP A 31 -3.68 -10.74 13.01
N PHE A 32 -4.73 -10.69 12.19
CA PHE A 32 -5.39 -9.44 11.80
C PHE A 32 -5.92 -8.68 13.03
N HIS A 33 -6.64 -9.38 13.92
CA HIS A 33 -7.15 -8.84 15.17
C HIS A 33 -6.04 -8.29 16.07
N THR A 34 -4.86 -8.92 16.10
CA THR A 34 -3.72 -8.41 16.90
C THR A 34 -3.30 -7.00 16.49
N THR A 35 -3.40 -6.65 15.20
CA THR A 35 -3.11 -5.27 14.74
C THR A 35 -4.33 -4.37 14.84
N TRP A 36 -5.51 -4.88 14.47
CA TRP A 36 -6.74 -4.08 14.38
C TRP A 36 -7.45 -3.84 15.71
N SER A 37 -7.06 -4.53 16.79
CA SER A 37 -7.48 -4.21 18.16
C SER A 37 -6.65 -3.13 18.83
N ASP A 38 -5.47 -2.80 18.28
CA ASP A 38 -4.58 -1.79 18.85
C ASP A 38 -5.03 -0.37 18.44
N PRO A 39 -5.37 0.51 19.42
CA PRO A 39 -5.85 1.86 19.11
C PRO A 39 -4.78 2.75 18.46
N VAL A 40 -3.50 2.49 18.71
CA VAL A 40 -2.41 3.31 18.18
C VAL A 40 -2.13 2.93 16.74
N ALA A 41 -2.06 1.63 16.44
CA ALA A 41 -1.87 1.11 15.09
C ALA A 41 -3.02 1.51 14.15
N THR A 42 -4.25 1.55 14.66
CA THR A 42 -5.47 1.91 13.89
C THR A 42 -5.83 3.40 13.94
N SER A 43 -5.05 4.24 14.64
CA SER A 43 -5.37 5.66 14.83
C SER A 43 -5.48 6.50 13.55
N TRP A 44 -4.92 6.01 12.43
CA TRP A 44 -4.99 6.62 11.11
C TRP A 44 -6.01 5.97 10.17
N SER A 45 -6.87 5.09 10.70
CA SER A 45 -7.98 4.47 9.98
C SER A 45 -9.30 5.15 10.34
N LEU A 46 -10.15 5.43 9.34
CA LEU A 46 -11.51 5.93 9.58
C LEU A 46 -12.42 4.89 10.26
N HIS A 47 -12.10 3.59 10.14
CA HIS A 47 -12.81 2.53 10.84
C HIS A 47 -12.43 2.50 12.34
N GLY A 48 -11.20 2.89 12.68
CA GLY A 48 -10.67 2.77 14.04
C GLY A 48 -10.35 1.32 14.42
N LYS A 49 -10.34 1.05 15.73
CA LYS A 49 -10.07 -0.28 16.29
C LYS A 49 -11.32 -1.16 16.32
N THR A 50 -11.10 -2.45 16.17
CA THR A 50 -12.07 -3.50 16.47
C THR A 50 -11.89 -4.00 17.90
N ASN A 51 -12.96 -4.33 18.60
CA ASN A 51 -12.94 -4.72 20.01
C ASN A 51 -12.95 -6.23 20.21
N THR A 52 -13.52 -6.97 19.27
CA THR A 52 -13.60 -8.44 19.33
C THR A 52 -13.04 -9.09 18.07
N VAL A 53 -12.78 -10.39 18.15
CA VAL A 53 -12.30 -11.19 17.01
C VAL A 53 -13.37 -11.24 15.91
N GLU A 54 -14.64 -11.27 16.28
CA GLU A 54 -15.79 -11.25 15.36
C GLU A 54 -15.88 -9.90 14.62
N GLU A 55 -15.68 -8.78 15.31
CA GLU A 55 -15.60 -7.47 14.65
C GLU A 55 -14.43 -7.40 13.66
N SER A 56 -13.27 -7.92 14.05
CA SER A 56 -12.12 -8.06 13.14
C SER A 56 -12.41 -8.95 11.94
N GLN A 57 -13.13 -10.05 12.14
CA GLN A 57 -13.49 -10.98 11.08
C GLN A 57 -14.46 -10.36 10.08
N ALA A 58 -15.48 -9.66 10.56
CA ALA A 58 -16.41 -8.91 9.70
C ALA A 58 -15.67 -7.86 8.87
N TRP A 59 -14.77 -7.10 9.52
CA TRP A 59 -13.98 -6.07 8.85
C TRP A 59 -12.99 -6.65 7.82
N PHE A 60 -12.35 -7.78 8.15
CA PHE A 60 -11.46 -8.48 7.24
C PHE A 60 -12.22 -9.08 6.05
N THR A 61 -13.43 -9.58 6.26
CA THR A 61 -14.29 -10.10 5.20
C THR A 61 -14.68 -8.98 4.23
N GLU A 62 -15.07 -7.81 4.73
CA GLU A 62 -15.34 -6.64 3.90
C GLU A 62 -14.11 -6.24 3.06
N HIS A 63 -12.90 -6.32 3.62
CA HIS A 63 -11.66 -6.04 2.88
C HIS A 63 -11.50 -6.93 1.64
N LEU A 64 -11.75 -8.22 1.79
CA LEU A 64 -11.58 -9.20 0.73
C LEU A 64 -12.69 -9.10 -0.33
N GLU A 65 -13.94 -8.99 0.10
CA GLU A 65 -15.09 -9.03 -0.80
C GLU A 65 -15.30 -7.71 -1.56
N LYS A 66 -15.19 -6.57 -0.87
CA LYS A 66 -15.56 -5.26 -1.43
C LYS A 66 -14.43 -4.61 -2.21
N PHE A 67 -13.19 -4.79 -1.76
CA PHE A 67 -12.03 -4.06 -2.32
C PHE A 67 -11.01 -4.96 -3.01
N ASP A 68 -11.33 -6.25 -3.24
CA ASP A 68 -10.41 -7.23 -3.86
C ASP A 68 -9.01 -7.15 -3.24
N THR A 69 -8.94 -7.04 -1.90
CA THR A 69 -7.70 -6.67 -1.20
C THR A 69 -6.68 -7.80 -1.23
N ILE A 70 -5.44 -7.47 -1.59
CA ILE A 70 -4.27 -8.29 -1.32
C ILE A 70 -3.69 -7.81 0.01
N LEU A 71 -3.87 -8.57 1.08
CA LEU A 71 -3.44 -8.19 2.43
C LEU A 71 -2.36 -9.14 2.96
N TYR A 72 -1.28 -8.56 3.47
CA TYR A 72 -0.21 -9.29 4.13
C TYR A 72 -0.11 -8.90 5.61
N MET A 73 -0.06 -9.92 6.48
CA MET A 73 0.38 -9.74 7.86
C MET A 73 1.91 -9.76 7.91
N VAL A 74 2.50 -8.85 8.68
CA VAL A 74 3.94 -8.66 8.79
C VAL A 74 4.44 -9.20 10.12
N PHE A 75 5.44 -10.08 10.05
CA PHE A 75 6.09 -10.72 11.18
C PHE A 75 7.57 -10.35 11.22
N VAL A 76 8.11 -10.10 12.41
CA VAL A 76 9.56 -10.04 12.61
C VAL A 76 10.09 -11.46 12.72
N ARG A 77 11.18 -11.76 12.02
CA ARG A 77 11.81 -13.09 12.00
C ARG A 77 12.77 -13.34 13.15
N PHE A 78 13.37 -12.30 13.68
CA PHE A 78 14.40 -12.39 14.71
C PHE A 78 13.97 -11.66 15.98
N SER A 79 14.27 -12.24 17.13
CA SER A 79 14.13 -11.59 18.43
C SER A 79 15.14 -10.44 18.58
N ALA A 80 15.00 -9.66 19.66
CA ALA A 80 15.90 -8.53 19.92
C ALA A 80 17.37 -8.94 20.12
N ASP A 81 17.61 -10.17 20.56
CA ASP A 81 18.93 -10.81 20.72
C ASP A 81 19.43 -11.53 19.45
N GLY A 82 18.68 -11.48 18.35
CA GLY A 82 19.09 -12.02 17.05
C GLY A 82 18.80 -13.50 16.85
N ALA A 83 18.12 -14.17 17.78
CA ALA A 83 17.66 -15.54 17.59
C ALA A 83 16.49 -15.59 16.60
N GLU A 84 16.48 -16.58 15.70
CA GLU A 84 15.34 -16.77 14.80
C GLU A 84 14.12 -17.25 15.57
N LEU A 85 12.99 -16.55 15.39
CA LEU A 85 11.71 -16.88 16.00
C LEU A 85 11.05 -18.05 15.26
N PRO A 86 10.30 -18.92 15.96
CA PRO A 86 9.50 -19.95 15.33
C PRO A 86 8.56 -19.36 14.27
N PHE A 87 8.29 -20.11 13.20
CA PHE A 87 7.34 -19.68 12.18
C PHE A 87 5.94 -19.42 12.80
N PRO A 88 5.25 -18.32 12.44
CA PRO A 88 5.61 -17.33 11.42
C PRO A 88 6.55 -16.22 11.90
N GLY A 89 6.72 -16.07 13.22
CA GLY A 89 7.44 -14.98 13.88
C GLY A 89 6.50 -14.17 14.77
N GLU A 90 6.91 -12.97 15.17
CA GLU A 90 6.07 -12.07 15.97
C GLU A 90 5.35 -11.06 15.07
N VAL A 91 4.01 -11.01 15.15
CA VAL A 91 3.21 -10.04 14.38
C VAL A 91 3.51 -8.60 14.82
N ILE A 92 3.71 -7.73 13.84
CA ILE A 92 4.02 -6.30 14.05
C ILE A 92 3.16 -5.34 13.25
N GLY A 93 2.35 -5.82 12.31
CA GLY A 93 1.50 -4.96 11.50
C GLY A 93 0.95 -5.66 10.26
N ASN A 94 0.40 -4.87 9.36
CA ASN A 94 -0.10 -5.31 8.06
C ASN A 94 0.23 -4.30 6.95
N VAL A 95 0.26 -4.79 5.72
CA VAL A 95 0.38 -4.00 4.49
C VAL A 95 -0.58 -4.59 3.47
N GLY A 96 -1.37 -3.76 2.79
CA GLY A 96 -2.33 -4.22 1.80
C GLY A 96 -2.43 -3.33 0.57
N LEU A 97 -2.83 -3.95 -0.54
CA LEU A 97 -3.20 -3.32 -1.81
C LEU A 97 -4.68 -3.59 -2.07
N ARG A 98 -5.50 -2.55 -2.18
CA ARG A 98 -6.93 -2.68 -2.47
C ARG A 98 -7.30 -2.00 -3.77
N THR A 99 -8.32 -2.45 -4.47
CA THR A 99 -8.87 -1.70 -5.62
C THR A 99 -9.57 -0.43 -5.13
N GLN A 100 -9.67 0.56 -6.01
CA GLN A 100 -10.39 1.80 -5.75
C GLN A 100 -11.44 2.01 -6.84
N ALA A 101 -12.70 1.72 -6.50
CA ALA A 101 -13.80 1.77 -7.45
C ALA A 101 -14.09 3.18 -7.98
N ASP A 102 -13.86 4.21 -7.14
CA ASP A 102 -14.11 5.61 -7.47
C ASP A 102 -13.01 6.25 -8.35
N GLY A 103 -12.00 5.48 -8.75
CA GLY A 103 -10.84 5.98 -9.48
C GLY A 103 -9.81 6.66 -8.59
N ALA A 104 -8.81 7.30 -9.22
CA ALA A 104 -7.69 7.91 -8.51
C ALA A 104 -8.14 9.16 -7.74
N SER A 105 -7.60 9.38 -6.55
CA SER A 105 -7.97 10.52 -5.71
C SER A 105 -7.54 11.86 -6.34
N LEU A 106 -6.45 11.85 -7.10
CA LEU A 106 -5.99 12.93 -7.97
C LEU A 106 -5.52 12.35 -9.31
N PRO A 107 -5.55 13.12 -10.42
CA PRO A 107 -5.05 12.66 -11.71
C PRO A 107 -3.60 12.15 -11.60
N PRO A 108 -3.27 10.96 -12.14
CA PRO A 108 -1.90 10.47 -12.22
C PRO A 108 -0.97 11.47 -12.93
N PHE A 109 0.29 11.52 -12.53
CA PHE A 109 1.26 12.40 -13.18
C PHE A 109 1.70 11.87 -14.55
N SER A 110 2.00 12.76 -15.50
CA SER A 110 2.47 12.34 -16.84
C SER A 110 3.74 11.49 -16.77
N ARG A 111 3.75 10.37 -17.49
CA ARG A 111 4.89 9.45 -17.62
C ARG A 111 6.07 10.08 -18.36
N ALA A 112 5.84 11.07 -19.22
CA ALA A 112 6.89 11.76 -19.97
C ALA A 112 7.87 12.53 -19.07
N CYS A 113 7.45 12.91 -17.86
CA CYS A 113 8.28 13.62 -16.87
C CYS A 113 9.08 12.69 -15.94
N ALA A 114 9.10 11.36 -16.19
CA ALA A 114 9.77 10.39 -15.31
C ALA A 114 11.24 10.11 -15.66
N ALA A 115 11.79 10.67 -16.75
CA ALA A 115 13.21 10.57 -17.09
C ALA A 115 14.02 11.69 -16.40
N PRO A 116 15.24 11.42 -15.88
CA PRO A 116 16.11 12.46 -15.38
C PRO A 116 16.46 13.44 -16.51
N VAL A 117 16.41 14.74 -16.20
CA VAL A 117 16.72 15.85 -17.11
C VAL A 117 18.23 15.89 -17.37
N SER A 118 18.73 15.01 -18.24
CA SER A 118 20.00 15.21 -18.92
C SER A 118 19.87 14.66 -20.34
N ASP A 119 20.18 15.51 -21.33
CA ASP A 119 20.20 15.23 -22.77
C ASP A 119 18.89 15.42 -23.56
N GLN A 120 18.18 16.52 -23.32
CA GLN A 120 17.32 17.07 -24.39
C GLN A 120 18.19 17.87 -25.37
N ALA A 121 18.58 17.21 -26.46
CA ALA A 121 19.08 17.88 -27.67
C ALA A 121 17.98 18.78 -28.27
N PRO A 122 18.32 19.85 -29.02
CA PRO A 122 17.34 20.78 -29.56
C PRO A 122 16.38 20.06 -30.51
N THR A 123 15.08 20.16 -30.25
CA THR A 123 14.06 19.55 -31.11
C THR A 123 13.92 20.33 -32.42
N ASP A 124 13.93 19.58 -33.53
CA ASP A 124 13.75 20.07 -34.89
C ASP A 124 12.35 20.70 -35.07
N PRO A 125 12.23 22.00 -35.41
CA PRO A 125 10.96 22.71 -35.52
C PRO A 125 10.10 22.25 -36.72
N SER A 126 10.61 21.37 -37.59
CA SER A 126 9.87 20.83 -38.74
C SER A 126 9.13 19.52 -38.44
N LYS A 127 9.35 18.93 -37.26
CA LYS A 127 8.64 17.72 -36.83
C LYS A 127 7.37 18.13 -36.08
N PRO A 128 6.16 17.71 -36.50
CA PRO A 128 4.96 17.99 -35.73
C PRO A 128 5.14 17.42 -34.32
N PRO A 129 4.68 18.11 -33.26
CA PRO A 129 4.68 17.53 -31.92
C PRO A 129 3.95 16.19 -32.00
N LEU A 130 4.52 15.15 -31.36
CA LEU A 130 3.87 13.84 -31.28
C LEU A 130 2.41 14.10 -30.87
N SER A 131 1.50 13.88 -31.80
CA SER A 131 0.09 14.16 -31.64
C SER A 131 -0.43 13.48 -30.38
N ASP A 132 -1.24 14.21 -29.62
CA ASP A 132 -1.99 13.87 -28.41
C ASP A 132 -2.96 12.67 -28.56
N LEU A 133 -2.46 11.56 -29.09
CA LEU A 133 -3.13 10.28 -29.19
C LEU A 133 -2.33 9.25 -28.41
N GLU A 134 -1.95 9.57 -27.17
CA GLU A 134 -1.98 8.50 -26.17
C GLU A 134 -3.46 8.15 -26.02
N VAL A 135 -3.91 7.09 -26.70
CA VAL A 135 -5.18 6.46 -26.34
C VAL A 135 -5.05 6.19 -24.85
N GLU A 136 -5.80 6.92 -24.02
CA GLU A 136 -5.76 6.77 -22.57
C GLU A 136 -6.12 5.33 -22.25
N LYS A 137 -5.09 4.52 -22.01
CA LYS A 137 -5.26 3.12 -21.67
C LYS A 137 -5.98 3.05 -20.32
N PRO A 138 -6.90 2.08 -20.14
CA PRO A 138 -7.57 1.90 -18.86
C PRO A 138 -6.57 1.78 -17.71
N LEU A 139 -6.86 2.49 -16.61
CA LEU A 139 -6.03 2.53 -15.42
C LEU A 139 -6.39 1.37 -14.49
N ASN A 140 -5.47 0.43 -14.31
CA ASN A 140 -5.55 -0.58 -13.26
C ASN A 140 -5.02 0.02 -11.95
N LEU A 141 -5.94 0.54 -11.14
CA LEU A 141 -5.64 1.30 -9.94
C LEU A 141 -5.75 0.46 -8.67
N ARG A 142 -4.71 0.53 -7.84
CA ARG A 142 -4.70 0.02 -6.46
C ARG A 142 -4.33 1.13 -5.48
N SER A 143 -4.87 1.08 -4.27
CA SER A 143 -4.42 1.90 -3.14
C SER A 143 -3.62 1.03 -2.16
N ILE A 144 -2.41 1.47 -1.81
CA ILE A 144 -1.60 0.84 -0.75
C ILE A 144 -1.93 1.48 0.61
N GLY A 145 -2.08 0.64 1.62
CA GLY A 145 -2.21 1.03 3.02
C GLY A 145 -1.39 0.13 3.92
N TYR A 146 -0.99 0.65 5.07
CA TYR A 146 -0.25 -0.13 6.07
C TYR A 146 -0.48 0.40 7.48
N SER A 147 -0.44 -0.52 8.44
CA SER A 147 -0.59 -0.23 9.86
C SER A 147 0.40 -1.08 10.65
N PHE A 148 1.07 -0.48 11.63
CA PHE A 148 2.09 -1.15 12.43
C PHE A 148 1.86 -0.86 13.91
N LEU A 149 2.11 -1.86 14.74
CA LEU A 149 2.18 -1.72 16.20
C LEU A 149 3.30 -0.74 16.57
N GLN A 150 3.08 0.07 17.61
CA GLN A 150 4.01 1.13 17.99
C GLN A 150 5.43 0.62 18.26
N LYS A 151 5.57 -0.60 18.80
CA LYS A 151 6.86 -1.28 19.04
C LYS A 151 7.71 -1.50 17.77
N ALA A 152 7.09 -1.43 16.60
CA ALA A 152 7.73 -1.64 15.31
C ALA A 152 8.14 -0.33 14.61
N TRP A 153 7.71 0.83 15.14
CA TRP A 153 7.97 2.13 14.55
C TRP A 153 9.45 2.52 14.65
N GLY A 154 9.93 3.33 13.70
CA GLY A 154 11.31 3.80 13.67
C GLY A 154 12.36 2.77 13.22
N LYS A 155 12.00 1.50 13.02
CA LYS A 155 12.91 0.40 12.65
C LYS A 155 13.06 0.17 11.15
N GLY A 156 12.30 0.91 10.32
CA GLY A 156 12.28 0.78 8.87
C GLY A 156 11.41 -0.37 8.34
N TYR A 157 10.70 -1.10 9.21
CA TYR A 157 9.89 -2.25 8.81
C TYR A 157 8.76 -1.91 7.84
N ALA A 158 8.11 -0.75 7.98
CA ALA A 158 7.09 -0.32 7.03
C ALA A 158 7.64 -0.17 5.60
N THR A 159 8.81 0.42 5.44
CA THR A 159 9.47 0.56 4.13
C THR A 159 9.88 -0.80 3.56
N GLU A 160 10.42 -1.70 4.39
CA GLU A 160 10.84 -3.03 3.95
C GLU A 160 9.64 -3.89 3.52
N ALA A 161 8.60 -3.96 4.35
CA ALA A 161 7.40 -4.73 4.08
C ALA A 161 6.65 -4.20 2.84
N ALA A 162 6.42 -2.88 2.76
CA ALA A 162 5.73 -2.29 1.62
C ALA A 162 6.50 -2.46 0.31
N ARG A 163 7.85 -2.38 0.34
CA ARG A 163 8.67 -2.68 -0.84
C ARG A 163 8.46 -4.12 -1.29
N ALA A 164 8.50 -5.09 -0.36
CA ALA A 164 8.30 -6.51 -0.70
C ALA A 164 6.92 -6.75 -1.35
N VAL A 165 5.85 -6.12 -0.83
CA VAL A 165 4.50 -6.23 -1.39
C VAL A 165 4.40 -5.60 -2.78
N LEU A 166 4.96 -4.39 -2.98
CA LEU A 166 4.95 -3.72 -4.28
C LEU A 166 5.73 -4.50 -5.34
N GLU A 167 6.88 -5.06 -4.97
CA GLU A 167 7.68 -5.92 -5.85
C GLU A 167 6.94 -7.21 -6.21
N ALA A 168 6.31 -7.86 -5.22
CA ALA A 168 5.49 -9.04 -5.47
C ALA A 168 4.29 -8.74 -6.38
N TYR A 169 3.67 -7.57 -6.22
CA TYR A 169 2.59 -7.12 -7.10
C TYR A 169 3.08 -6.82 -8.52
N ARG A 170 4.22 -6.14 -8.65
CA ARG A 170 4.85 -5.84 -9.94
C ARG A 170 5.19 -7.11 -10.72
N GLU A 171 5.74 -8.10 -10.04
CA GLU A 171 6.05 -9.41 -10.64
C GLU A 171 4.77 -10.18 -10.98
N GLY A 172 3.81 -10.26 -10.06
CA GLY A 172 2.55 -10.98 -10.27
C GLY A 172 1.64 -10.39 -11.35
N THR A 173 1.91 -9.15 -11.79
CA THR A 173 1.19 -8.47 -12.88
C THR A 173 2.01 -8.37 -14.17
N ARG A 174 3.25 -8.88 -14.19
CA ARG A 174 4.19 -8.71 -15.31
C ARG A 174 3.63 -9.16 -16.65
N GLU A 175 3.12 -10.39 -16.73
CA GLU A 175 2.62 -10.97 -17.99
C GLU A 175 1.44 -10.18 -18.56
N VAL A 176 0.55 -9.68 -17.71
CA VAL A 176 -0.62 -8.88 -18.14
C VAL A 176 -0.17 -7.48 -18.54
N ARG A 177 0.79 -6.89 -17.81
CA ARG A 177 1.39 -5.58 -18.14
C ARG A 177 2.16 -5.59 -19.46
N GLU A 178 2.84 -6.69 -19.80
CA GLU A 178 3.58 -6.84 -21.05
C GLU A 178 2.67 -6.80 -22.30
N LYS A 179 1.39 -7.16 -22.17
CA LYS A 179 0.38 -6.97 -23.25
C LYS A 179 0.14 -5.49 -23.55
N GLY A 180 0.30 -4.64 -22.53
CA GLY A 180 0.18 -3.20 -22.67
C GLY A 180 -1.25 -2.71 -22.87
N ASP A 181 -2.27 -3.50 -22.52
CA ASP A 181 -3.68 -3.11 -22.64
C ASP A 181 -4.11 -2.10 -21.56
N GLU A 182 -3.46 -2.16 -20.39
CA GLU A 182 -3.76 -1.34 -19.21
C GLU A 182 -2.51 -0.64 -18.66
N VAL A 183 -2.73 0.45 -17.93
CA VAL A 183 -1.71 1.17 -17.16
C VAL A 183 -1.87 0.80 -15.69
N TYR A 184 -0.85 0.21 -15.08
CA TYR A 184 -0.88 -0.20 -13.67
C TYR A 184 -0.33 0.92 -12.78
N TYR A 185 -1.11 1.29 -11.76
CA TYR A 185 -0.80 2.42 -10.89
C TYR A 185 -1.20 2.12 -9.45
N VAL A 186 -0.30 2.44 -8.52
CA VAL A 186 -0.55 2.35 -7.09
C VAL A 186 -0.58 3.76 -6.50
N GLU A 187 -1.64 4.07 -5.79
CA GLU A 187 -1.82 5.30 -5.02
C GLU A 187 -1.64 5.03 -3.52
N ALA A 188 -1.15 6.03 -2.80
CA ALA A 188 -1.17 6.07 -1.35
C ALA A 188 -1.68 7.44 -0.88
N ILE A 189 -2.49 7.44 0.18
CA ILE A 189 -2.91 8.68 0.84
C ILE A 189 -2.28 8.76 2.24
N TRP A 190 -1.91 9.97 2.66
CA TRP A 190 -1.35 10.20 3.98
C TRP A 190 -1.68 11.59 4.50
N GLY A 191 -1.90 11.71 5.81
CA GLY A 191 -2.26 12.98 6.45
C GLY A 191 -1.03 13.84 6.75
N ASP A 192 -1.22 15.16 6.77
CA ASP A 192 -0.21 16.14 7.21
C ASP A 192 0.32 15.88 8.64
N GLY A 193 -0.55 15.39 9.53
CA GLY A 193 -0.20 14.93 10.87
C GLY A 193 0.54 13.58 10.92
N ASN A 194 0.72 12.91 9.78
CA ASN A 194 1.48 11.66 9.65
C ASN A 194 2.62 11.78 8.61
N PRO A 195 3.60 12.68 8.83
CA PRO A 195 4.72 12.84 7.90
C PRO A 195 5.62 11.60 7.85
N ALA A 196 5.51 10.67 8.81
CA ALA A 196 6.23 9.40 8.77
C ALA A 196 5.78 8.51 7.59
N SER A 197 4.48 8.48 7.30
CA SER A 197 3.93 7.76 6.14
C SER A 197 4.45 8.36 4.83
N GLY A 198 4.42 9.69 4.68
CA GLY A 198 5.01 10.39 3.53
C GLY A 198 6.50 10.04 3.30
N ARG A 199 7.29 9.97 4.37
CA ARG A 199 8.70 9.54 4.28
C ARG A 199 8.88 8.09 3.86
N VAL A 200 7.99 7.18 4.29
CA VAL A 200 8.00 5.78 3.84
C VAL A 200 7.71 5.73 2.33
N LEU A 201 6.68 6.44 1.87
CA LEU A 201 6.29 6.51 0.46
C LEU A 201 7.41 7.08 -0.42
N GLY A 202 8.07 8.15 0.01
CA GLY A 202 9.23 8.71 -0.71
C GLY A 202 10.38 7.71 -0.85
N LYS A 203 10.68 6.92 0.19
CA LYS A 203 11.70 5.84 0.12
C LYS A 203 11.29 4.69 -0.80
N LEU A 204 9.99 4.45 -0.97
CA LEU A 204 9.46 3.45 -1.90
C LEU A 204 9.46 3.92 -3.35
N GLY A 205 9.72 5.21 -3.60
CA GLY A 205 9.73 5.80 -4.94
C GLY A 205 8.37 6.35 -5.38
N PHE A 206 7.41 6.50 -4.47
CA PHE A 206 6.18 7.21 -4.76
C PHE A 206 6.47 8.70 -4.95
N ARG A 207 5.81 9.30 -5.95
CA ARG A 207 5.83 10.73 -6.19
C ARG A 207 4.63 11.37 -5.50
N GLU A 208 4.86 12.41 -4.71
CA GLU A 208 3.77 13.26 -4.20
C GLU A 208 3.11 13.99 -5.38
N ILE A 209 1.79 13.81 -5.52
CA ILE A 209 0.98 14.39 -6.59
C ILE A 209 0.41 15.73 -6.15
N GLY A 210 -0.08 15.79 -4.91
CA GLY A 210 -0.66 17.00 -4.34
C GLY A 210 -1.50 16.72 -3.10
N TYR A 211 -2.15 17.77 -2.61
CA TYR A 211 -3.03 17.75 -1.45
C TYR A 211 -4.50 17.83 -1.87
N ARG A 212 -5.34 16.95 -1.33
CA ARG A 212 -6.79 16.97 -1.51
C ARG A 212 -7.45 17.42 -0.21
N LYS A 213 -8.18 18.54 -0.28
CA LYS A 213 -8.98 19.03 0.85
C LYS A 213 -10.26 18.23 0.94
N GLU A 214 -10.64 17.87 2.16
CA GLU A 214 -11.85 17.10 2.45
C GLU A 214 -12.54 17.63 3.70
N GLU A 215 -13.74 17.11 3.96
CA GLU A 215 -14.43 17.34 5.21
C GLU A 215 -13.59 16.93 6.43
N LYS A 216 -13.87 17.57 7.56
CA LYS A 216 -13.11 17.33 8.79
C LYS A 216 -13.43 15.94 9.35
N VAL A 217 -12.38 15.15 9.56
CA VAL A 217 -12.45 13.84 10.21
C VAL A 217 -11.58 13.82 11.46
N TRP A 218 -11.99 13.06 12.47
CA TRP A 218 -11.21 12.87 13.69
C TRP A 218 -10.24 11.70 13.53
N LEU A 219 -8.94 11.97 13.47
CA LEU A 219 -7.90 10.97 13.26
C LEU A 219 -6.70 11.25 14.16
N ALA A 220 -6.15 10.19 14.77
CA ALA A 220 -4.99 10.26 15.64
C ALA A 220 -5.05 11.37 16.72
N GLY A 221 -6.24 11.57 17.29
CA GLY A 221 -6.47 12.51 18.39
C GLY A 221 -6.64 13.98 17.97
N ASP A 222 -6.89 14.26 16.69
CA ASP A 222 -7.06 15.63 16.19
C ASP A 222 -8.03 15.70 15.00
N TRP A 223 -8.58 16.89 14.71
CA TRP A 223 -9.40 17.13 13.54
C TRP A 223 -8.52 17.40 12.30
N ARG A 224 -8.71 16.63 11.23
CA ARG A 224 -7.94 16.72 9.98
C ARG A 224 -8.87 17.06 8.82
N SER A 225 -8.43 17.85 7.84
CA SER A 225 -9.28 18.36 6.74
C SER A 225 -8.74 18.07 5.34
N GLY A 226 -8.18 16.87 5.15
CA GLY A 226 -7.63 16.42 3.87
C GLY A 226 -6.40 15.53 4.04
N TYR A 227 -5.77 15.22 2.92
CA TYR A 227 -4.62 14.33 2.85
C TYR A 227 -3.80 14.61 1.59
N TYR A 228 -2.52 14.24 1.64
CA TYR A 228 -1.65 14.17 0.48
C TYR A 228 -1.90 12.87 -0.27
N VAL A 229 -1.83 12.95 -1.59
CA VAL A 229 -1.90 11.82 -2.51
C VAL A 229 -0.52 11.62 -3.11
N SER A 230 -0.03 10.38 -3.10
CA SER A 230 1.22 9.99 -3.72
C SER A 230 0.99 8.81 -4.63
N GLY A 231 1.71 8.75 -5.75
CA GLY A 231 1.49 7.74 -6.77
C GLY A 231 2.77 7.08 -7.27
N TRP A 232 2.62 5.86 -7.77
CA TRP A 232 3.69 5.04 -8.28
C TRP A 232 3.20 4.20 -9.47
N TYR A 233 3.86 4.33 -10.61
CA TYR A 233 3.64 3.41 -11.73
C TYR A 233 4.34 2.10 -11.47
N VAL A 234 3.58 1.01 -11.64
CA VAL A 234 4.09 -0.36 -11.53
C VAL A 234 4.94 -0.70 -12.73
#